data_AF-A0A2S2N4V8-F1
#
_entry.id   AF-A0A2S2N4V8-F1
#
_cell.length_a   1.000
_cell.length_b   1.000
_cell.length_c   1.000
_cell.angle_alpha   90.00
_cell.angle_beta   90.00
_cell.angle_gamma   90.00
#
_symmetry.space_group_name_H-M   'P 1'
#
loop_
_entity.id
_entity.type
_entity.pdbx_description
1 polymer ?
#
loop_
_entity_poly.entity_id
_entity_poly.type
_entity_poly.pdbx_seq_one_letter_code
_entity_poly.pdbx_strand_id
1 'polypeptide(L)'
;NKHITWFATLDGGLGLLLPMQEKTYRRLLMLQNALSSALPHLAGLNPRAFRLLQSERRLLQNAVRNVLDGELLGRFLYLSAMERAELAKKIGTTPDIILDDLLEIDRVTAHF
;
A
#
# COMPACT_ATOMS: atom_id res chain seq x y z
N ASN A 1 16.92 15.12 -3.35
CA ASN A 1 15.59 15.77 -3.45
C ASN A 1 14.57 14.77 -3.96
N LYS A 2 13.79 14.18 -3.05
CA LYS A 2 12.58 13.43 -3.42
C LYS A 2 11.41 14.41 -3.29
N HIS A 3 10.55 14.45 -4.29
CA HIS A 3 9.35 15.30 -4.29
C HIS A 3 8.11 14.40 -4.17
N ILE A 4 7.11 14.87 -3.44
CA ILE A 4 5.81 14.22 -3.33
C ILE A 4 4.92 14.81 -4.42
N THR A 5 4.31 13.96 -5.24
CA THR A 5 3.36 14.40 -6.28
C THR A 5 1.96 14.34 -5.72
N TRP A 6 1.43 15.49 -5.29
CA TRP A 6 0.04 15.64 -4.87
C TRP A 6 -0.88 15.83 -6.07
N PHE A 7 -2.10 15.31 -5.99
CA PHE A 7 -3.14 15.50 -7.02
C PHE A 7 -4.53 15.54 -6.40
N ALA A 8 -5.45 16.21 -7.09
CA ALA A 8 -6.88 16.19 -6.76
C ALA A 8 -7.63 15.34 -7.79
N THR A 9 -8.64 14.60 -7.34
CA THR A 9 -9.54 13.83 -8.20
C THR A 9 -10.76 14.66 -8.60
N LEU A 10 -11.39 14.31 -9.72
CA LEU A 10 -12.61 15.00 -10.18
C LEU A 10 -13.81 14.79 -9.25
N ASP A 11 -13.78 13.72 -8.46
CA ASP A 11 -14.79 13.42 -7.44
C ASP A 11 -14.54 14.15 -6.10
N GLY A 12 -13.58 15.09 -6.06
CA GLY A 12 -13.30 15.93 -4.90
C GLY A 12 -12.33 15.35 -3.86
N GLY A 13 -11.66 14.24 -4.17
CA GLY A 13 -10.64 13.63 -3.31
C GLY A 13 -9.25 14.24 -3.51
N LEU A 14 -8.39 14.08 -2.51
CA LEU A 14 -6.95 14.38 -2.60
C LEU A 14 -6.15 13.08 -2.51
N GLY A 15 -5.09 12.98 -3.30
CA GLY A 15 -4.18 11.85 -3.31
C GLY A 15 -2.73 12.28 -3.50
N LEU A 16 -1.82 11.34 -3.27
CA LEU A 16 -0.38 11.57 -3.43
C LEU A 16 0.33 10.35 -4.01
N LEU A 17 1.48 10.59 -4.66
CA LEU A 17 2.47 9.57 -5.02
C LEU A 17 3.80 9.90 -4.33
N LEU A 18 4.27 8.96 -3.49
CA LEU A 18 5.52 9.09 -2.73
C LEU A 18 6.60 8.16 -3.33
N PRO A 19 7.72 8.69 -3.85
CA PRO A 19 8.82 7.86 -4.34
C PRO A 19 9.59 7.17 -3.19
N MET A 20 9.70 5.85 -3.27
CA MET A 20 10.27 5.00 -2.23
C MET A 20 11.54 4.28 -2.68
N GLN A 21 12.38 3.87 -1.73
CA GLN A 21 13.51 2.99 -2.01
C GLN A 21 13.03 1.57 -2.29
N GLU A 22 13.71 0.84 -3.20
CA GLU A 22 13.31 -0.51 -3.59
C GLU A 22 13.22 -1.49 -2.40
N LYS A 23 14.13 -1.37 -1.43
CA LYS A 23 14.13 -2.20 -0.22
C LYS A 23 12.82 -2.05 0.58
N THR A 24 12.41 -0.80 0.85
CA THR A 24 11.14 -0.50 1.55
C THR A 24 9.94 -0.94 0.71
N TYR A 25 9.98 -0.68 -0.60
CA TYR A 25 8.93 -1.10 -1.54
C TYR A 25 8.69 -2.60 -1.48
N ARG A 26 9.74 -3.43 -1.59
CA ARG A 26 9.62 -4.90 -1.58
C ARG A 26 9.06 -5.42 -0.25
N ARG A 27 9.46 -4.82 0.88
CA ARG A 27 8.94 -5.19 2.20
C ARG A 27 7.45 -4.89 2.33
N LEU A 28 7.04 -3.66 2.00
CA LEU A 28 5.63 -3.27 2.03
C LEU A 28 4.79 -3.98 0.97
N LEU A 29 5.37 -4.37 -0.17
CA LEU A 29 4.70 -5.21 -1.16
C LEU A 29 4.34 -6.60 -0.59
N MET A 30 5.25 -7.21 0.16
CA MET A 30 4.97 -8.48 0.85
C MET A 30 3.84 -8.30 1.87
N LEU A 31 3.86 -7.20 2.62
CA LEU A 31 2.79 -6.86 3.56
C LEU A 31 1.44 -6.68 2.84
N GLN A 32 1.40 -5.93 1.74
CA GLN A 32 0.19 -5.70 0.96
C GLN A 32 -0.44 -7.03 0.49
N ASN A 33 0.40 -7.97 0.03
CA ASN A 33 -0.08 -9.29 -0.39
C ASN A 33 -0.63 -10.09 0.79
N ALA A 34 0.00 -10.01 1.97
CA ALA A 34 -0.48 -10.66 3.18
C ALA A 34 -1.79 -10.06 3.69
N LEU A 35 -1.93 -8.72 3.66
CA LEU A 35 -3.17 -8.03 4.05
C LEU A 35 -4.31 -8.32 3.07
N SER A 36 -4.02 -8.40 1.77
CA SER A 36 -5.02 -8.73 0.75
C SER A 36 -5.67 -10.09 1.01
N SER A 37 -4.93 -11.07 1.53
CA SER A 37 -5.43 -12.42 1.80
C SER A 37 -5.95 -12.59 3.23
N ALA A 38 -5.40 -11.87 4.21
CA ALA A 38 -5.76 -12.03 5.61
C ALA A 38 -7.02 -11.27 6.03
N LEU A 39 -7.32 -10.14 5.38
CA LEU A 39 -8.44 -9.29 5.78
C LEU A 39 -9.69 -9.56 4.95
N PRO A 40 -10.89 -9.58 5.58
CA PRO A 40 -12.14 -9.52 4.84
C PRO A 40 -12.27 -8.13 4.19
N HIS A 41 -12.76 -8.10 2.95
CA HIS A 41 -12.98 -6.87 2.21
C HIS A 41 -14.47 -6.58 2.10
N LEU A 42 -14.82 -5.30 2.24
CA LEU A 42 -16.21 -4.85 2.11
C LEU A 42 -16.77 -5.26 0.74
N ALA A 43 -18.02 -5.74 0.75
CA ALA A 43 -18.73 -6.27 -0.42
C ALA A 43 -17.99 -7.42 -1.16
N GLY A 44 -17.03 -8.09 -0.53
CA GLY A 44 -16.27 -9.18 -1.15
C GLY A 44 -15.35 -8.72 -2.30
N LEU A 45 -15.06 -7.42 -2.37
CA LEU A 45 -14.24 -6.84 -3.45
C LEU A 45 -12.77 -7.25 -3.32
N ASN A 46 -12.08 -7.32 -4.45
CA ASN A 46 -10.64 -7.60 -4.48
C ASN A 46 -9.85 -6.29 -4.67
N PRO A 47 -9.14 -5.80 -3.64
CA PRO A 47 -8.38 -4.55 -3.72
C PRO A 47 -7.32 -4.59 -4.83
N ARG A 48 -6.68 -5.75 -5.03
CA ARG A 48 -5.66 -5.92 -6.07
C ARG A 48 -6.27 -5.75 -7.45
N ALA A 49 -7.43 -6.35 -7.70
CA ALA A 49 -8.10 -6.24 -8.99
C ALA A 49 -8.59 -4.81 -9.26
N PHE A 50 -9.09 -4.13 -8.23
CA PHE A 50 -9.52 -2.74 -8.31
C PHE A 50 -8.39 -1.78 -8.71
N ARG A 51 -7.16 -2.02 -8.25
CA ARG A 51 -5.98 -1.18 -8.55
C ARG A 51 -5.25 -1.56 -9.84
N LEU A 52 -5.66 -2.61 -10.56
CA LEU A 52 -5.01 -2.98 -11.82
C LEU A 52 -5.34 -1.96 -12.91
N LEU A 53 -4.40 -1.80 -13.84
CA LEU A 53 -4.62 -1.03 -15.04
C LEU A 53 -5.86 -1.55 -15.78
N GLN A 54 -6.89 -0.72 -15.86
CA GLN A 54 -8.09 -0.97 -16.64
C GLN A 54 -7.89 -0.39 -18.03
N SER A 55 -8.01 -1.22 -19.06
CA SER A 55 -7.94 -0.80 -20.46
C SER A 55 -9.06 -1.49 -21.21
N GLU A 56 -9.88 -0.70 -21.92
CA GLU A 56 -10.98 -1.22 -22.75
C GLU A 56 -10.46 -2.02 -23.95
N ARG A 57 -9.23 -1.71 -24.40
CA ARG A 57 -8.59 -2.37 -25.54
C ARG A 57 -7.42 -3.20 -25.06
N ARG A 58 -7.19 -4.32 -25.75
CA ARG A 58 -6.00 -5.15 -25.53
C ARG A 58 -4.76 -4.36 -25.97
N LEU A 59 -3.89 -4.07 -25.01
CA LEU A 59 -2.59 -3.46 -25.27
C LEU A 59 -1.55 -4.56 -25.49
N LEU A 60 -0.52 -4.27 -26.28
CA LEU A 60 0.67 -5.13 -26.44
C LEU A 60 1.68 -4.95 -25.28
N GLN A 61 1.29 -4.25 -24.22
CA GLN A 61 2.09 -4.00 -23.04
C GLN A 61 1.49 -4.70 -21.82
N ASN A 62 2.37 -5.29 -21.02
CA ASN A 62 1.98 -5.88 -19.74
C ASN A 62 1.86 -4.78 -18.68
N ALA A 63 0.89 -4.93 -17.77
CA ALA A 63 0.76 -4.03 -16.64
C ALA A 63 1.97 -4.17 -15.69
N VAL A 64 2.68 -3.06 -15.48
CA VAL A 64 3.78 -2.97 -14.51
C VAL A 64 3.21 -2.55 -13.16
N ARG A 65 3.58 -3.27 -12.09
CA ARG A 65 3.02 -3.09 -10.74
C ARG A 65 4.11 -2.59 -9.81
N ASN A 66 4.33 -1.28 -9.81
CA ASN A 66 5.35 -0.60 -9.00
C ASN A 66 4.76 0.48 -8.07
N VAL A 67 3.45 0.43 -7.84
CA VAL A 67 2.73 1.34 -6.92
C VAL A 67 2.06 0.50 -5.85
N LEU A 68 2.27 0.89 -4.59
CA LEU A 68 1.62 0.28 -3.43
C LEU A 68 0.32 1.00 -3.12
N ASP A 69 -0.65 0.26 -2.57
CA ASP A 69 -1.93 0.79 -2.11
C ASP A 69 -1.81 1.24 -0.65
N GLY A 70 -1.58 2.54 -0.45
CA GLY A 70 -1.41 3.14 0.88
C GLY A 70 -2.62 2.92 1.80
N GLU A 71 -3.83 2.92 1.25
CA GLU A 71 -5.07 2.70 2.01
C GLU A 71 -5.13 1.27 2.57
N LEU A 72 -4.77 0.28 1.74
CA LEU A 72 -4.70 -1.11 2.18
C LEU A 72 -3.59 -1.31 3.22
N LEU A 73 -2.42 -0.69 3.01
CA LEU A 73 -1.30 -0.76 3.96
C LEU A 73 -1.64 -0.11 5.31
N GLY A 74 -2.38 1.01 5.30
CA GLY A 74 -2.85 1.70 6.50
C GLY A 74 -3.69 0.81 7.41
N ARG A 75 -4.39 -0.21 6.86
CA ARG A 75 -5.12 -1.19 7.67
C ARG A 75 -4.27 -1.94 8.67
N PHE A 76 -2.97 -2.10 8.41
CA PHE A 76 -2.04 -2.71 9.35
C PHE A 76 -1.99 -1.97 10.71
N LEU A 77 -2.16 -0.64 10.70
CA LEU A 77 -2.17 0.18 11.91
C LEU A 77 -3.37 -0.10 12.83
N TYR A 78 -4.46 -0.62 12.28
CA TYR A 78 -5.70 -0.92 12.99
C TYR A 78 -5.79 -2.36 13.52
N LEU A 79 -4.79 -3.20 13.22
CA LEU A 79 -4.75 -4.58 13.68
C LEU A 79 -4.28 -4.67 15.14
N SER A 80 -4.74 -5.69 15.85
CA SER A 80 -4.25 -5.99 17.19
C SER A 80 -2.74 -6.32 17.17
N ALA A 81 -2.08 -6.19 18.31
CA ALA A 81 -0.66 -6.53 18.43
C ALA A 81 -0.38 -8.00 18.02
N MET A 82 -1.31 -8.91 18.33
CA MET A 82 -1.21 -10.32 17.97
C MET A 82 -1.30 -10.53 16.46
N GLU A 83 -2.29 -9.95 15.80
CA GLU A 83 -2.45 -10.05 14.33
C GLU A 83 -1.26 -9.42 13.58
N ARG A 84 -0.76 -8.27 14.06
CA ARG A 84 0.45 -7.64 13.50
C ARG A 84 1.66 -8.56 13.60
N ALA A 85 1.87 -9.19 14.75
CA ALA A 85 2.97 -10.13 14.96
C ALA A 85 2.88 -11.35 14.04
N GLU A 86 1.69 -11.93 13.88
CA GLU A 86 1.48 -13.06 12.97
C GLU A 86 1.75 -12.71 11.51
N LEU A 87 1.25 -11.55 11.05
CA LEU A 87 1.48 -11.09 9.68
C LEU A 87 2.96 -10.80 9.43
N ALA A 88 3.62 -10.08 10.35
CA ALA A 88 5.04 -9.77 10.24
C ALA A 88 5.89 -11.04 10.17
N LYS A 89 5.57 -12.04 11.01
CA LYS A 89 6.23 -13.36 10.99
C LYS A 89 6.05 -14.08 9.66
N LYS A 90 4.86 -14.04 9.06
CA LYS A 90 4.58 -14.67 7.75
C LYS A 90 5.43 -14.09 6.62
N ILE A 91 5.76 -12.80 6.68
CA ILE A 91 6.58 -12.13 5.66
C ILE A 91 8.06 -12.01 6.04
N GLY A 92 8.48 -12.59 7.17
CA GLY A 92 9.88 -12.63 7.59
C GLY A 92 10.44 -11.30 8.11
N THR A 93 9.62 -10.49 8.77
CA THR A 93 10.04 -9.21 9.39
C THR A 93 9.47 -9.06 10.80
N THR A 94 9.82 -7.97 11.50
CA THR A 94 9.21 -7.59 12.77
C THR A 94 8.11 -6.53 12.56
N PRO A 95 7.10 -6.47 13.45
CA PRO A 95 6.09 -5.41 13.42
C PRO A 95 6.72 -4.01 13.51
N ASP A 96 7.76 -3.84 14.33
CA ASP A 96 8.41 -2.54 14.53
C ASP A 96 8.97 -1.96 13.23
N ILE A 97 9.65 -2.78 12.41
CA ILE A 97 10.18 -2.34 11.11
C ILE A 97 9.05 -1.89 10.17
N ILE A 98 7.92 -2.58 10.18
CA ILE A 98 6.76 -2.22 9.36
C ILE A 98 6.16 -0.90 9.86
N LEU A 99 6.01 -0.76 11.18
CA LEU A 99 5.46 0.45 11.78
C LEU A 99 6.35 1.65 11.50
N ASP A 100 7.68 1.51 11.63
CA ASP A 100 8.63 2.56 11.30
C ASP A 100 8.50 3.01 9.84
N ASP A 101 8.34 2.09 8.89
CA ASP A 101 8.12 2.43 7.49
C ASP A 101 6.82 3.20 7.27
N LEU A 102 5.72 2.75 7.88
CA LEU A 102 4.40 3.38 7.70
C LEU A 102 4.35 4.76 8.36
N LEU A 103 4.88 4.88 9.58
CA LEU A 103 4.95 6.15 10.31
C LEU A 103 5.88 7.14 9.62
N GLU A 104 6.96 6.67 8.98
CA GLU A 104 7.81 7.54 8.17
C GLU A 104 7.06 8.10 6.95
N ILE A 105 6.22 7.28 6.28
CA ILE A 105 5.37 7.73 5.18
C ILE A 105 4.40 8.81 5.66
N ASP A 106 3.73 8.60 6.80
CA ASP A 106 2.79 9.58 7.36
C ASP A 106 3.54 10.88 7.74
N ARG A 107 4.71 10.76 8.38
CA ARG A 107 5.53 11.91 8.77
C ARG A 107 5.96 12.77 7.59
N VAL A 108 6.40 12.16 6.48
CA VAL A 108 6.86 12.93 5.31
C VAL A 108 5.71 13.47 4.47
N THR A 109 4.50 12.95 4.62
CA THR A 109 3.31 13.40 3.87
C THR A 109 2.46 14.42 4.65
N ALA A 110 2.75 14.65 5.93
CA ALA A 110 2.08 15.64 6.77
C ALA A 110 2.46 17.10 6.40
N HIS A 111 1.86 17.63 5.34
CA HIS A 111 2.13 18.98 4.84
C HIS A 111 0.99 20.00 5.04
N PHE A 112 -0.26 19.54 5.01
CA PHE A 112 -1.46 20.38 5.05
C PHE A 112 -2.38 19.96 6.20
#